data_AF-A0A536QSJ0-F1
#
_entry.id   AF-A0A536QSJ0-F1
#
_cell.length_a   1.000
_cell.length_b   1.000
_cell.length_c   1.000
_cell.angle_alpha   90.00
_cell.angle_beta   90.00
_cell.angle_gamma   90.00
#
_symmetry.space_group_name_H-M   'P 1'
#
loop_
_entity.id
_entity.type
_entity.pdbx_description
1 polymer ?
#
loop_
_entity_poly.entity_id
_entity_poly.type
_entity_poly.pdbx_seq_one_letter_code
_entity_poly.pdbx_strand_id
1 'polypeptide(L)'
;MDGRVSSRMNSAIPHRAGKDCALCAAHEKAAERHRTASPARRSRFIPWIVALSLVVVLLPFGDWSRLIALGLFAGLGCGVGIGYLNQGTYLHFAGATLAQATTELRNEADQRVAMVIRQFEWAVNDVANLRDALKRAQDAKATAEASEHRIRRRLHLLERQLYDARMKIGEYSRALGSETPMMEEPAILPTTEELVVPLTWRVFEDNMLTWLRFESAGILPSQIRIMNENQSVIAISARALDTIGEGEQTALVVRAPDDVVAALEGRHTANFVFEALVDDSWCKVELAKSNRNATTDKRGRVWRPQDDHRSQALIA
;
A
#
# COMPACT_ATOMS: atom_id res chain seq x y z
N MET A 1 28.68 -19.59 12.08
CA MET A 1 27.79 -19.64 10.90
C MET A 1 26.43 -19.16 11.38
N ASP A 2 26.12 -17.87 11.22
CA ASP A 2 24.81 -17.32 11.61
C ASP A 2 24.26 -16.47 10.46
N GLY A 3 23.37 -17.10 9.69
CA GLY A 3 22.66 -16.48 8.57
C GLY A 3 21.49 -15.66 9.11
N ARG A 4 21.72 -14.37 9.34
CA ARG A 4 20.65 -13.42 9.64
C ARG A 4 20.10 -12.88 8.32
N VAL A 5 19.12 -13.58 7.74
CA VAL A 5 18.38 -13.14 6.55
C VAL A 5 17.51 -11.94 6.94
N SER A 6 18.02 -10.73 6.67
CA SER A 6 17.27 -9.49 6.79
C SER A 6 16.30 -9.41 5.60
N SER A 7 15.03 -9.74 5.85
CA SER A 7 13.93 -9.47 4.91
C SER A 7 13.73 -7.96 4.82
N ARG A 8 14.44 -7.31 3.89
CA ARG A 8 14.05 -5.97 3.42
C ARG A 8 12.84 -6.16 2.51
N MET A 9 11.66 -5.95 3.08
CA MET A 9 10.47 -5.63 2.29
C MET A 9 10.80 -4.38 1.48
N ASN A 10 11.05 -4.58 0.18
CA ASN A 10 11.10 -3.51 -0.80
C ASN A 10 9.67 -2.96 -0.91
N SER A 11 9.37 -1.94 -0.09
CA SER A 11 8.22 -1.09 -0.35
C SER A 11 8.45 -0.46 -1.72
N ALA A 12 7.56 -0.77 -2.66
CA ALA A 12 7.49 -0.07 -3.92
C ALA A 12 7.22 1.40 -3.60
N ILE A 13 8.24 2.24 -3.74
CA ILE A 13 8.11 3.69 -3.66
C ILE A 13 7.20 4.08 -4.84
N PRO A 14 6.01 4.64 -4.60
CA PRO A 14 5.18 5.13 -5.70
C PRO A 14 5.88 6.36 -6.29
N HIS A 15 6.55 6.17 -7.44
CA HIS A 15 7.11 7.28 -8.19
C HIS A 15 5.97 8.18 -8.66
N ARG A 16 5.89 9.38 -8.06
CA ARG A 16 4.95 10.43 -8.45
C ARG A 16 5.31 10.85 -9.88
N ALA A 17 4.42 10.55 -10.82
CA ALA A 17 4.58 10.90 -12.23
C ALA A 17 4.80 12.42 -12.35
N GLY A 18 5.96 12.82 -12.88
CA GLY A 18 6.22 14.18 -13.33
C GLY A 18 7.55 14.79 -12.92
N LYS A 19 8.20 14.37 -11.81
CA LYS A 19 9.47 15.00 -11.37
C LYS A 19 10.60 14.04 -10.99
N ASP A 20 10.29 12.78 -10.67
CA ASP A 20 11.30 11.81 -10.21
C ASP A 20 11.53 10.66 -11.20
N CYS A 21 11.17 10.85 -12.47
CA CYS A 21 11.45 9.85 -13.49
C CYS A 21 12.94 9.89 -13.85
N ALA A 22 13.69 8.89 -13.38
CA ALA A 22 15.11 8.71 -13.70
C ALA A 22 15.37 8.71 -15.22
N LEU A 23 14.37 8.29 -16.02
CA LEU A 23 14.41 8.32 -17.48
C LEU A 23 14.38 9.76 -18.02
N CYS A 24 13.51 10.63 -17.50
CA CYS A 24 13.45 12.04 -17.92
C CYS A 24 14.73 12.80 -17.53
N ALA A 25 15.25 12.56 -16.32
CA ALA A 25 16.50 13.18 -15.87
C ALA A 25 17.74 12.69 -16.65
N ALA A 26 17.74 11.42 -17.09
CA ALA A 26 18.77 10.88 -17.95
C ALA A 26 18.70 11.48 -19.37
N HIS A 27 17.51 11.63 -19.94
CA HIS A 27 17.31 12.28 -21.24
C HIS A 27 17.66 13.76 -21.23
N GLU A 28 17.34 14.49 -20.16
CA GLU A 28 17.71 15.90 -20.01
C GLU A 28 19.24 16.07 -19.92
N LYS A 29 19.92 15.27 -19.10
CA LYS A 29 21.39 15.28 -19.01
C LYS A 29 22.07 14.86 -20.32
N ALA A 30 21.50 13.92 -21.06
CA ALA A 30 22.01 13.54 -22.39
C ALA A 30 21.84 14.70 -23.39
N ALA A 31 20.67 15.33 -23.41
CA ALA A 31 20.39 16.50 -24.27
C ALA A 31 21.32 17.68 -23.98
N GLU A 32 21.69 17.90 -22.71
CA GLU A 32 22.58 18.98 -22.30
C GLU A 32 24.05 18.73 -22.69
N ARG A 33 24.49 17.47 -22.75
CA ARG A 33 25.82 17.10 -23.29
C ARG A 33 25.92 17.33 -24.80
N HIS A 34 24.84 17.09 -25.54
CA HIS A 34 24.81 17.40 -26.98
C HIS A 34 24.84 18.90 -27.27
N ARG A 35 24.36 19.76 -26.35
CA ARG A 35 24.44 21.22 -26.49
C ARG A 35 25.83 21.80 -26.15
N THR A 36 26.63 21.08 -25.36
CA THR A 36 27.91 21.58 -24.82
C THR A 36 29.15 20.99 -25.50
N ALA A 37 28.98 20.16 -26.53
CA ALA A 37 30.09 19.68 -27.35
C ALA A 37 30.85 20.88 -27.95
N SER A 38 32.08 21.08 -27.47
CA SER A 38 32.89 22.27 -27.74
C SER A 38 33.14 22.48 -29.23
N PRO A 39 33.12 23.72 -29.74
CA PRO A 39 33.45 24.00 -31.12
C PRO A 39 34.95 23.79 -31.32
N ALA A 40 35.33 22.70 -31.98
CA ALA A 40 36.69 22.40 -32.49
C ALA A 40 37.19 23.42 -33.55
N ARG A 41 36.63 24.64 -33.57
CA ARG A 41 36.81 25.65 -34.62
C ARG A 41 38.09 26.47 -34.46
N ARG A 42 38.73 26.43 -33.28
CA ARG A 42 39.87 27.31 -32.95
C ARG A 42 41.21 26.80 -33.48
N SER A 43 41.36 25.50 -33.77
CA SER A 43 42.62 24.93 -34.28
C SER A 43 42.85 25.16 -35.78
N ARG A 44 41.79 25.53 -36.53
CA ARG A 44 41.82 25.67 -38.00
C ARG A 44 42.63 26.90 -38.48
N PHE A 45 42.83 27.90 -37.62
CA PHE A 45 43.50 29.17 -37.98
C PHE A 45 44.99 29.20 -37.66
N ILE A 46 45.48 28.30 -36.80
CA ILE A 46 46.89 28.22 -36.37
C ILE A 46 47.86 28.09 -37.55
N PRO A 47 47.67 27.19 -38.54
CA PRO A 47 48.62 27.05 -39.64
C PRO A 47 48.63 28.27 -40.59
N TRP A 48 47.49 28.97 -40.72
CA TRP A 48 47.41 30.20 -41.52
C TRP A 48 48.14 31.37 -40.86
N ILE A 49 48.08 31.48 -39.53
CA ILE A 49 48.81 32.51 -38.78
C ILE A 49 50.33 32.31 -38.92
N VAL A 50 50.81 31.06 -38.88
CA VAL A 50 52.24 30.74 -39.08
C VAL A 50 52.70 31.01 -40.52
N ALA A 51 51.86 30.72 -41.51
CA ALA A 51 52.19 31.05 -42.91
C ALA A 51 52.26 32.57 -43.14
N LEU A 52 51.32 33.34 -42.58
CA LEU A 52 51.30 34.80 -42.69
C LEU A 52 52.47 35.46 -41.96
N SER A 53 52.87 34.96 -40.78
CA SER A 53 54.02 35.51 -40.06
C SER A 53 55.33 35.29 -40.81
N LEU A 54 55.49 34.13 -41.47
CA LEU A 54 56.67 33.80 -42.26
C LEU A 54 56.81 34.70 -43.50
N VAL A 55 55.69 35.07 -44.13
CA VAL A 55 55.68 36.03 -45.25
C VAL A 55 56.11 37.44 -44.81
N VAL A 56 55.67 37.89 -43.62
CA VAL A 56 56.03 39.22 -43.10
C VAL A 56 57.53 39.33 -42.80
N VAL A 57 58.17 38.25 -42.33
CA VAL A 57 59.60 38.22 -42.00
C VAL A 57 60.50 38.27 -43.25
N LEU A 58 60.01 37.81 -44.41
CA LEU A 58 60.79 37.74 -45.66
C LEU A 58 60.71 39.01 -46.52
N LEU A 59 59.80 39.94 -46.21
CA LEU A 59 59.63 41.22 -46.92
C LEU A 59 60.89 42.12 -47.02
N PRO A 60 61.81 42.19 -46.04
CA PRO A 60 62.91 43.16 -46.09
C PRO A 60 64.16 42.74 -46.89
N PHE A 61 64.19 41.55 -47.53
CA PHE A 61 65.45 40.93 -48.01
C PHE A 61 65.59 40.67 -49.53
N GLY A 62 64.78 41.21 -50.45
CA GLY A 62 64.97 40.85 -51.88
C GLY A 62 64.33 41.71 -52.98
N ASP A 63 64.80 41.47 -54.21
CA ASP A 63 64.23 42.01 -55.46
C ASP A 63 62.76 41.61 -55.62
N TRP A 64 61.88 42.59 -55.80
CA TRP A 64 60.42 42.41 -55.82
C TRP A 64 59.93 41.33 -56.80
N SER A 65 60.57 41.16 -57.97
CA SER A 65 60.18 40.15 -58.97
C SER A 65 60.46 38.72 -58.50
N ARG A 66 61.56 38.48 -57.79
CA ARG A 66 61.93 37.17 -57.24
C ARG A 66 61.10 36.84 -56.00
N LEU A 67 60.75 37.85 -55.20
CA LEU A 67 59.88 37.70 -54.05
C LEU A 67 58.44 37.29 -54.45
N ILE A 68 57.90 37.86 -55.53
CA ILE A 68 56.55 37.49 -56.02
C ILE A 68 56.53 36.03 -56.51
N ALA A 69 57.53 35.64 -57.30
CA ALA A 69 57.62 34.27 -57.81
C ALA A 69 57.78 33.25 -56.67
N LEU A 70 58.69 33.51 -55.73
CA LEU A 70 58.89 32.65 -54.55
C LEU A 70 57.65 32.60 -53.65
N GLY A 71 56.94 33.72 -53.49
CA GLY A 71 55.70 33.79 -52.71
C GLY A 71 54.59 32.91 -53.29
N LEU A 72 54.44 32.86 -54.62
CA LEU A 72 53.45 32.01 -55.28
C LEU A 72 53.72 30.52 -55.10
N PHE A 73 54.98 30.08 -55.29
CA PHE A 73 55.35 28.68 -55.09
C PHE A 73 55.29 28.26 -53.62
N ALA A 74 55.75 29.12 -52.70
CA ALA A 74 55.64 28.88 -51.27
C ALA A 74 54.18 28.83 -50.81
N GLY A 75 53.33 29.75 -51.28
CA GLY A 75 51.90 29.78 -50.95
C GLY A 75 51.17 28.53 -51.43
N LEU A 76 51.45 28.07 -52.66
CA LEU A 76 50.84 26.86 -53.21
C LEU A 76 51.31 25.59 -52.48
N GLY A 77 52.62 25.49 -52.18
CA GLY A 77 53.19 24.39 -51.40
C GLY A 77 52.65 24.33 -49.96
N CYS A 78 52.58 25.47 -49.28
CA CYS A 78 51.98 25.58 -47.95
C CYS A 78 50.48 25.24 -47.98
N GLY A 79 49.74 25.69 -49.00
CA GLY A 79 48.32 25.37 -49.16
C GLY A 79 48.07 23.86 -49.29
N VAL A 80 48.85 23.18 -50.12
CA VAL A 80 48.77 21.72 -50.31
C VAL A 80 49.20 20.98 -49.04
N GLY A 81 50.29 21.38 -48.40
CA GLY A 81 50.77 20.77 -47.15
C GLY A 81 49.78 20.92 -46.01
N ILE A 82 49.17 22.11 -45.85
CA ILE A 82 48.13 22.36 -44.84
C ILE A 82 46.87 21.56 -45.16
N GLY A 83 46.49 21.45 -46.44
CA GLY A 83 45.37 20.62 -46.88
C GLY A 83 45.57 19.14 -46.50
N TYR A 84 46.74 18.60 -46.77
CA TYR A 84 47.10 17.22 -46.47
C TYR A 84 47.12 16.93 -44.95
N LEU A 85 47.76 17.80 -44.16
CA LEU A 85 47.80 17.66 -42.71
C LEU A 85 46.41 17.79 -42.07
N ASN A 86 45.59 18.70 -42.59
CA ASN A 86 44.20 18.83 -42.16
C ASN A 86 43.38 17.59 -42.52
N GLN A 87 43.58 16.99 -43.70
CA GLN A 87 42.82 15.81 -44.11
C GLN A 87 43.03 14.60 -43.17
N GLY A 88 44.27 14.36 -42.73
CA GLY A 88 44.55 13.32 -41.74
C GLY A 88 43.83 13.56 -40.42
N THR A 89 43.85 14.80 -39.91
CA THR A 89 43.14 15.14 -38.68
C THR A 89 41.62 15.04 -38.84
N TYR A 90 41.04 15.49 -39.96
CA TYR A 90 39.60 15.35 -40.25
C TYR A 90 39.15 13.89 -40.25
N LEU A 91 39.92 12.99 -40.87
CA LEU A 91 39.59 11.56 -40.90
C LEU A 91 39.69 10.91 -39.51
N HIS A 92 40.71 11.28 -38.72
CA HIS A 92 40.83 10.80 -37.34
C HIS A 92 39.69 11.32 -36.44
N PHE A 93 39.32 12.60 -36.55
CA PHE A 93 38.19 13.14 -35.79
C PHE A 93 36.85 12.56 -36.25
N ALA A 94 36.65 12.35 -37.56
CA ALA A 94 35.46 11.69 -38.09
C ALA A 94 35.34 10.23 -37.62
N GLY A 95 36.47 9.49 -37.62
CA GLY A 95 36.51 8.13 -37.09
C GLY A 95 36.25 8.07 -35.59
N ALA A 96 36.87 8.97 -34.81
CA ALA A 96 36.68 9.04 -33.36
C ALA A 96 35.24 9.41 -32.98
N THR A 97 34.63 10.37 -33.67
CA THR A 97 33.23 10.76 -33.43
C THR A 97 32.25 9.65 -33.82
N LEU A 98 32.49 8.93 -34.91
CA LEU A 98 31.67 7.78 -35.31
C LEU A 98 31.83 6.61 -34.33
N ALA A 99 33.04 6.34 -33.85
CA ALA A 99 33.28 5.31 -32.82
C ALA A 99 32.61 5.69 -31.49
N GLN A 100 32.63 6.97 -31.12
CA GLN A 100 31.95 7.45 -29.92
C GLN A 100 30.42 7.33 -30.07
N ALA A 101 29.86 7.73 -31.21
CA ALA A 101 28.43 7.63 -31.47
C ALA A 101 27.94 6.17 -31.47
N THR A 102 28.72 5.25 -32.06
CA THR A 102 28.36 3.82 -32.10
C THR A 102 28.44 3.16 -30.72
N THR A 103 29.42 3.52 -29.89
CA THR A 103 29.49 3.03 -28.51
C THR A 103 28.37 3.60 -27.63
N GLU A 104 27.99 4.86 -27.81
CA GLU A 104 26.86 5.47 -27.12
C GLU A 104 25.53 4.79 -27.48
N LEU A 105 25.26 4.59 -28.78
CA LEU A 105 24.07 3.88 -29.25
C LEU A 105 24.03 2.43 -28.74
N ARG A 106 25.19 1.76 -28.69
CA ARG A 106 25.28 0.40 -28.16
C ARG A 106 24.99 0.35 -26.66
N ASN A 107 25.53 1.29 -25.90
CA ASN A 107 25.26 1.39 -24.46
C ASN A 107 23.79 1.69 -24.19
N GLU A 108 23.16 2.56 -24.99
CA GLU A 108 21.73 2.83 -24.89
C GLU A 108 20.89 1.58 -25.21
N ALA A 109 21.26 0.83 -26.26
CA ALA A 109 20.61 -0.42 -26.59
C ALA A 109 20.75 -1.46 -25.46
N ASP A 110 21.97 -1.64 -24.91
CA ASP A 110 22.24 -2.54 -23.79
C ASP A 110 21.44 -2.13 -22.54
N GLN A 111 21.31 -0.83 -22.28
CA GLN A 111 20.52 -0.30 -21.17
C GLN A 111 19.02 -0.55 -21.35
N ARG A 112 18.48 -0.39 -22.57
CA ARG A 112 17.08 -0.72 -22.89
C ARG A 112 16.82 -2.22 -22.72
N VAL A 113 17.73 -3.08 -23.18
CA VAL A 113 17.61 -4.54 -23.02
C VAL A 113 17.65 -4.94 -21.55
N ALA A 114 18.59 -4.40 -20.76
CA ALA A 114 18.67 -4.67 -19.32
C ALA A 114 17.40 -4.26 -18.57
N MET A 115 16.80 -3.13 -18.94
CA MET A 115 15.53 -2.68 -18.37
C MET A 115 14.38 -3.64 -18.70
N VAL A 116 14.28 -4.10 -19.96
CA VAL A 116 13.27 -5.06 -20.39
C VAL A 116 13.44 -6.41 -19.70
N ILE A 117 14.67 -6.92 -19.56
CA ILE A 117 14.95 -8.16 -18.82
C ILE A 117 14.43 -8.04 -17.38
N ARG A 118 14.69 -6.92 -16.72
CA ARG A 118 14.19 -6.66 -15.36
C ARG A 118 12.66 -6.60 -15.31
N GLN A 119 12.00 -6.02 -16.32
CA GLN A 119 10.53 -6.03 -16.40
C GLN A 119 9.99 -7.45 -16.54
N PHE A 120 10.61 -8.29 -17.37
CA PHE A 120 10.22 -9.70 -17.50
C PHE A 120 10.44 -10.48 -16.21
N GLU A 121 11.55 -10.23 -15.50
CA GLU A 121 11.82 -10.85 -14.21
C GLU A 121 10.72 -10.53 -13.19
N TRP A 122 10.31 -9.26 -13.10
CA TRP A 122 9.19 -8.85 -12.24
C TRP A 122 7.87 -9.49 -12.65
N ALA A 123 7.56 -9.52 -13.96
CA ALA A 123 6.34 -10.13 -14.46
C ALA A 123 6.27 -11.64 -14.18
N VAL A 124 7.39 -12.36 -14.36
CA VAL A 124 7.46 -13.79 -14.07
C VAL A 124 7.31 -14.05 -12.57
N ASN A 125 7.95 -13.25 -11.73
CA ASN A 125 7.80 -13.35 -10.28
C ASN A 125 6.37 -13.04 -9.83
N ASP A 126 5.69 -12.10 -10.47
CA ASP A 126 4.30 -11.77 -10.18
C ASP A 126 3.35 -12.91 -10.57
N VAL A 127 3.53 -13.51 -11.75
CA VAL A 127 2.76 -14.69 -12.17
C VAL A 127 2.98 -15.87 -11.24
N ALA A 128 4.22 -16.10 -10.79
CA ALA A 128 4.51 -17.15 -9.80
C ALA A 128 3.79 -16.88 -8.47
N ASN A 129 3.85 -15.65 -7.96
CA ASN A 129 3.18 -15.26 -6.73
C ASN A 129 1.65 -15.36 -6.83
N LEU A 130 1.05 -14.95 -7.94
CA LEU A 130 -0.38 -15.10 -8.20
C LEU A 130 -0.79 -16.57 -8.28
N ARG A 131 0.02 -17.43 -8.90
CA ARG A 131 -0.21 -18.87 -8.94
C ARG A 131 -0.16 -19.49 -7.54
N ASP A 132 0.79 -19.08 -6.72
CA ASP A 132 0.90 -19.54 -5.33
C ASP A 132 -0.24 -19.01 -4.45
N ALA A 133 -0.69 -17.78 -4.68
CA ALA A 133 -1.87 -17.22 -4.02
C ALA A 133 -3.15 -17.97 -4.42
N LEU A 134 -3.32 -18.28 -5.71
CA LEU A 134 -4.44 -19.07 -6.20
C LEU A 134 -4.45 -20.47 -5.59
N LYS A 135 -3.28 -21.13 -5.54
CA LYS A 135 -3.14 -22.45 -4.92
C LYS A 135 -3.50 -22.42 -3.44
N ARG A 136 -3.01 -21.42 -2.69
CA ARG A 136 -3.39 -21.22 -1.28
C ARG A 136 -4.89 -20.98 -1.09
N ALA A 137 -5.54 -20.24 -1.99
CA ALA A 137 -6.98 -20.03 -1.95
C ALA A 137 -7.77 -21.33 -2.24
N GLN A 138 -7.29 -22.16 -3.18
CA GLN A 138 -7.87 -23.47 -3.47
C GLN A 138 -7.73 -24.43 -2.29
N ASP A 139 -6.55 -24.49 -1.67
CA ASP A 139 -6.30 -25.32 -0.49
C ASP A 139 -7.16 -24.86 0.72
N ALA A 140 -7.30 -23.54 0.91
CA ALA A 140 -8.20 -22.97 1.92
C ALA A 140 -9.66 -23.34 1.66
N LYS A 141 -10.10 -23.33 0.39
CA LYS A 141 -11.45 -23.76 0.03
C LYS A 141 -11.67 -25.25 0.33
N ALA A 142 -10.74 -26.11 -0.04
CA ALA A 142 -10.84 -27.55 0.22
C ALA A 142 -10.90 -27.86 1.73
N THR A 143 -10.12 -27.14 2.54
CA THR A 143 -10.16 -27.29 4.01
C THR A 143 -11.47 -26.77 4.60
N ALA A 144 -12.02 -25.66 4.08
CA ALA A 144 -13.32 -25.14 4.47
C ALA A 144 -14.46 -26.13 4.15
N GLU A 145 -14.49 -26.68 2.92
CA GLU A 145 -15.46 -27.70 2.51
C GLU A 145 -15.37 -28.95 3.40
N ALA A 146 -14.16 -29.41 3.71
CA ALA A 146 -13.95 -30.53 4.64
C ALA A 146 -14.44 -30.21 6.07
N SER A 147 -14.25 -28.97 6.54
CA SER A 147 -14.74 -28.52 7.85
C SER A 147 -16.27 -28.46 7.90
N GLU A 148 -16.91 -28.01 6.82
CA GLU A 148 -18.36 -27.94 6.69
C GLU A 148 -18.97 -29.34 6.79
N HIS A 149 -18.40 -30.33 6.09
CA HIS A 149 -18.85 -31.72 6.20
C HIS A 149 -18.71 -32.30 7.61
N ARG A 150 -17.73 -31.84 8.41
CA ARG A 150 -17.59 -32.25 9.82
C ARG A 150 -18.64 -31.57 10.70
N ILE A 151 -18.91 -30.28 10.47
CA ILE A 151 -19.91 -29.52 11.20
C ILE A 151 -21.31 -30.08 10.92
N ARG A 152 -21.68 -30.32 9.66
CA ARG A 152 -22.96 -30.93 9.27
C ARG A 152 -23.17 -32.30 9.95
N ARG A 153 -22.13 -33.12 10.03
CA ARG A 153 -22.19 -34.40 10.77
C ARG A 153 -22.45 -34.21 12.26
N ARG A 154 -21.79 -33.22 12.89
CA ARG A 154 -22.02 -32.89 14.32
C ARG A 154 -23.44 -32.35 14.56
N LEU A 155 -23.95 -31.51 13.65
CA LEU A 155 -25.32 -31.00 13.72
C LEU A 155 -26.34 -32.14 13.70
N HIS A 156 -26.22 -33.08 12.77
CA HIS A 156 -27.13 -34.24 12.73
C HIS A 156 -27.06 -35.13 13.98
N LEU A 157 -25.89 -35.26 14.61
CA LEU A 157 -25.76 -35.98 15.87
C LEU A 157 -26.44 -35.24 17.02
N LEU A 158 -26.27 -33.92 17.10
CA LEU A 158 -26.93 -33.07 18.10
C LEU A 158 -28.46 -33.06 17.92
N GLU A 159 -28.95 -32.98 16.68
CA GLU A 159 -30.38 -33.10 16.38
C GLU A 159 -30.94 -34.41 16.92
N ARG A 160 -30.29 -35.55 16.65
CA ARG A 160 -30.70 -36.85 17.19
C ARG A 160 -30.71 -36.86 18.72
N GLN A 161 -29.68 -36.32 19.36
CA GLN A 161 -29.62 -36.24 20.82
C GLN A 161 -30.74 -35.38 21.41
N LEU A 162 -31.09 -34.25 20.77
CA LEU A 162 -32.22 -33.42 21.18
C LEU A 162 -33.56 -34.13 21.00
N TYR A 163 -33.76 -34.85 19.90
CA TYR A 163 -34.95 -35.68 19.69
C TYR A 163 -35.08 -36.78 20.75
N ASP A 164 -34.00 -37.51 21.04
CA ASP A 164 -33.97 -38.56 22.05
C ASP A 164 -34.22 -38.00 23.46
N ALA A 165 -33.60 -36.87 23.80
CA ALA A 165 -33.83 -36.20 25.08
C ALA A 165 -35.29 -35.74 25.22
N ARG A 166 -35.87 -35.17 24.16
CA ARG A 166 -37.28 -34.76 24.14
C ARG A 166 -38.23 -35.95 24.29
N MET A 167 -37.95 -37.07 23.63
CA MET A 167 -38.70 -38.32 23.80
C MET A 167 -38.62 -38.82 25.25
N LYS A 168 -37.41 -38.88 25.84
CA LYS A 168 -37.22 -39.28 27.23
C LYS A 168 -37.97 -38.37 28.21
N ILE A 169 -37.94 -37.05 28.04
CA ILE A 169 -38.72 -36.11 28.86
C ILE A 169 -40.23 -36.35 28.69
N GLY A 170 -40.69 -36.63 27.47
CA GLY A 170 -42.07 -37.03 27.18
C GLY A 170 -42.48 -38.34 27.84
N GLU A 171 -41.58 -39.32 27.89
CA GLU A 171 -41.78 -40.61 28.57
C GLU A 171 -41.77 -40.44 30.10
N TYR A 172 -40.83 -39.68 30.66
CA TYR A 172 -40.79 -39.37 32.09
C TYR A 172 -42.04 -38.60 32.55
N SER A 173 -42.51 -37.62 31.77
CA SER A 173 -43.74 -36.88 32.07
C SER A 173 -45.00 -37.77 31.97
N ARG A 174 -45.06 -38.72 31.03
CA ARG A 174 -46.14 -39.73 31.00
C ARG A 174 -46.05 -40.73 32.16
N ALA A 175 -44.85 -41.17 32.52
CA ALA A 175 -44.61 -42.14 33.60
C ALA A 175 -44.84 -41.54 35.00
N LEU A 176 -44.61 -40.23 35.15
CA LEU A 176 -44.92 -39.48 36.37
C LEU A 176 -46.42 -39.17 36.53
N GLY A 177 -47.26 -39.49 35.54
CA GLY A 177 -48.71 -39.39 35.66
C GLY A 177 -49.19 -38.04 36.20
N SER A 178 -48.91 -36.94 35.52
CA SER A 178 -49.47 -35.63 35.90
C SER A 178 -50.86 -35.47 35.26
N GLU A 179 -52.00 -35.23 35.92
CA GLU A 179 -52.26 -34.54 37.19
C GLU A 179 -51.09 -33.67 37.65
N THR A 180 -50.87 -32.59 36.91
CA THR A 180 -50.26 -31.41 37.50
C THR A 180 -51.38 -30.44 37.78
N PRO A 181 -51.58 -30.01 39.04
CA PRO A 181 -52.31 -28.78 39.29
C PRO A 181 -51.57 -27.65 38.56
N MET A 182 -52.36 -26.71 38.04
CA MET A 182 -51.86 -25.42 37.55
C MET A 182 -50.91 -24.86 38.61
N MET A 183 -49.60 -24.96 38.36
CA MET A 183 -48.64 -24.12 39.06
C MET A 183 -48.83 -22.75 38.43
N GLU A 184 -49.69 -21.97 39.07
CA GLU A 184 -49.84 -20.54 38.91
C GLU A 184 -48.45 -19.95 39.12
N GLU A 185 -47.73 -19.77 38.02
CA GLU A 185 -46.59 -18.89 37.96
C GLU A 185 -47.11 -17.53 38.43
N PRO A 186 -46.65 -16.99 39.57
CA PRO A 186 -47.04 -15.66 39.95
C PRO A 186 -46.45 -14.75 38.86
N ALA A 187 -47.34 -14.31 37.97
CA ALA A 187 -47.12 -13.23 37.03
C ALA A 187 -46.92 -11.94 37.83
N ILE A 188 -45.77 -11.84 38.49
CA ILE A 188 -45.18 -10.57 38.87
C ILE A 188 -44.03 -10.41 37.88
N LEU A 189 -44.39 -10.02 36.67
CA LEU A 189 -43.49 -9.23 35.84
C LEU A 189 -43.12 -8.01 36.71
N PRO A 190 -41.85 -7.84 37.14
CA PRO A 190 -41.43 -6.47 37.41
C PRO A 190 -41.61 -5.76 36.08
N THR A 191 -42.49 -4.77 36.05
CA THR A 191 -42.53 -3.71 35.05
C THR A 191 -41.11 -3.47 34.58
N THR A 192 -40.85 -3.70 33.29
CA THR A 192 -39.56 -3.52 32.64
C THR A 192 -38.98 -2.18 33.08
N GLU A 193 -38.11 -2.22 34.09
CA GLU A 193 -37.08 -1.21 34.24
C GLU A 193 -36.32 -1.30 32.93
N GLU A 194 -36.46 -0.26 32.10
CA GLU A 194 -35.82 -0.16 30.80
C GLU A 194 -34.32 -0.43 31.02
N LEU A 195 -33.86 -1.63 30.66
CA LEU A 195 -32.49 -2.06 30.96
C LEU A 195 -31.55 -1.14 30.19
N VAL A 196 -30.89 -0.23 30.91
CA VAL A 196 -29.90 0.68 30.32
C VAL A 196 -28.52 0.08 30.51
N VAL A 197 -27.79 -0.12 29.41
CA VAL A 197 -26.46 -0.72 29.43
C VAL A 197 -25.40 0.38 29.60
N PRO A 198 -24.68 0.44 30.73
CA PRO A 198 -23.63 1.44 30.93
C PRO A 198 -22.38 1.04 30.13
N LEU A 199 -22.01 1.87 29.15
CA LEU A 199 -20.84 1.68 28.33
C LEU A 199 -19.88 2.86 28.46
N THR A 200 -18.59 2.54 28.56
CA THR A 200 -17.53 3.54 28.45
C THR A 200 -17.00 3.57 27.02
N TRP A 201 -16.87 4.75 26.42
CA TRP A 201 -16.39 4.88 25.05
C TRP A 201 -15.02 5.57 24.98
N ARG A 202 -14.26 5.22 23.93
CA ARG A 202 -12.99 5.87 23.56
C ARG A 202 -12.82 5.90 22.04
N VAL A 203 -12.19 6.97 21.55
CA VAL A 203 -11.83 7.12 20.14
C VAL A 203 -10.39 6.66 19.95
N PHE A 204 -10.12 5.96 18.85
CA PHE A 204 -8.76 5.69 18.40
C PHE A 204 -8.69 5.78 16.88
N GLU A 205 -7.51 6.11 16.37
CA GLU A 205 -7.23 6.17 14.94
C GLU A 205 -6.42 4.95 14.53
N ASP A 206 -6.87 4.25 13.49
CA ASP A 206 -6.14 3.15 12.87
C ASP A 206 -6.29 3.20 11.36
N ASN A 207 -5.19 3.05 10.62
CA ASN A 207 -5.13 3.14 9.16
C ASN A 207 -5.81 4.40 8.56
N MET A 208 -5.64 5.58 9.17
CA MET A 208 -6.29 6.84 8.77
C MET A 208 -7.83 6.82 8.88
N LEU A 209 -8.39 5.89 9.65
CA LEU A 209 -9.82 5.80 9.93
C LEU A 209 -10.08 5.96 11.43
N THR A 210 -11.20 6.62 11.75
CA THR A 210 -11.65 6.84 13.12
C THR A 210 -12.50 5.66 13.61
N TRP A 211 -12.15 5.12 14.78
CA TRP A 211 -12.81 3.99 15.38
C TRP A 211 -13.28 4.32 16.79
N LEU A 212 -14.48 3.83 17.14
CA LEU A 212 -15.01 3.85 18.49
C LEU A 212 -14.85 2.49 19.14
N ARG A 213 -14.28 2.48 20.33
CA ARG A 213 -14.27 1.31 21.20
C ARG A 213 -15.16 1.56 22.40
N PHE A 214 -16.04 0.59 22.65
CA PHE A 214 -16.95 0.55 23.78
C PHE A 214 -16.49 -0.56 24.73
N GLU A 215 -16.35 -0.22 26.00
CA GLU A 215 -16.01 -1.15 27.08
C GLU A 215 -17.18 -1.19 28.05
N SER A 216 -17.71 -2.38 28.27
CA SER A 216 -18.81 -2.58 29.21
C SER A 216 -18.30 -2.92 30.61
N ALA A 217 -19.03 -2.47 31.62
CA ALA A 217 -18.80 -2.83 33.02
C ALA A 217 -20.02 -3.60 33.53
N GLY A 218 -19.86 -4.91 33.75
CA GLY A 218 -20.88 -5.78 34.36
C GLY A 218 -21.85 -6.43 33.37
N ILE A 219 -22.45 -5.68 32.43
CA ILE A 219 -23.32 -6.23 31.38
C ILE A 219 -22.49 -6.52 30.14
N LEU A 220 -22.60 -7.72 29.55
CA LEU A 220 -21.80 -8.15 28.40
C LEU A 220 -22.63 -8.07 27.11
N PRO A 221 -22.63 -6.93 26.39
CA PRO A 221 -23.32 -6.85 25.11
C PRO A 221 -22.59 -7.66 24.04
N SER A 222 -23.37 -8.32 23.20
CA SER A 222 -22.84 -9.09 22.06
C SER A 222 -22.57 -8.21 20.85
N GLN A 223 -23.33 -7.13 20.67
CA GLN A 223 -23.21 -6.16 19.57
C GLN A 223 -23.64 -4.76 20.03
N ILE A 224 -23.16 -3.73 19.34
CA ILE A 224 -23.63 -2.35 19.45
C ILE A 224 -24.02 -1.83 18.07
N ARG A 225 -25.11 -1.08 18.00
CA ARG A 225 -25.51 -0.35 16.80
C ARG A 225 -25.66 1.14 17.09
N ILE A 226 -25.38 1.94 16.08
CA ILE A 226 -25.52 3.39 16.08
C ILE A 226 -26.61 3.74 15.08
N MET A 227 -27.61 4.49 15.51
CA MET A 227 -28.75 4.89 14.70
C MET A 227 -28.81 6.41 14.56
N ASN A 228 -29.28 6.87 13.40
CA ASN A 228 -29.57 8.28 13.15
C ASN A 228 -30.90 8.69 13.80
N GLU A 229 -31.19 10.00 13.81
CA GLU A 229 -32.50 10.59 14.16
C GLU A 229 -33.66 9.89 13.44
N ASN A 230 -33.44 9.51 12.17
CA ASN A 230 -34.43 8.83 11.32
C ASN A 230 -34.57 7.33 11.61
N GLN A 231 -34.04 6.83 12.73
CA GLN A 231 -34.00 5.41 13.09
C GLN A 231 -33.32 4.50 12.05
N SER A 232 -32.49 5.06 11.16
CA SER A 232 -31.68 4.30 10.22
C SER A 232 -30.37 3.87 10.88
N VAL A 233 -29.96 2.61 10.71
CA VAL A 233 -28.69 2.11 11.25
C VAL A 233 -27.52 2.65 10.43
N ILE A 234 -26.61 3.37 11.09
CA ILE A 234 -25.42 3.99 10.50
C ILE A 234 -24.22 3.04 10.61
N ALA A 235 -24.07 2.37 11.75
CA ALA A 235 -22.96 1.46 12.00
C ALA A 235 -23.34 0.37 13.00
N ILE A 236 -22.77 -0.83 12.82
CA ILE A 236 -22.94 -1.98 13.72
C ILE A 236 -21.57 -2.57 14.04
N SER A 237 -21.32 -2.92 15.30
CA SER A 237 -20.10 -3.60 15.72
C SER A 237 -20.05 -5.03 15.18
N ALA A 238 -18.83 -5.57 15.06
CA ALA A 238 -18.67 -7.02 14.98
C ALA A 238 -19.31 -7.69 16.23
N ARG A 239 -19.82 -8.91 16.06
CA ARG A 239 -20.33 -9.70 17.18
C ARG A 239 -19.14 -10.12 18.06
N ALA A 240 -19.17 -9.80 19.35
CA ALA A 240 -18.23 -10.37 20.31
C ALA A 240 -18.54 -11.87 20.45
N LEU A 241 -17.63 -12.73 19.97
CA LEU A 241 -17.76 -14.19 20.05
C LEU A 241 -17.07 -14.77 21.29
N ASP A 242 -16.18 -14.03 21.93
CA ASP A 242 -15.51 -14.43 23.17
C ASP A 242 -16.08 -13.65 24.36
N THR A 243 -17.11 -14.20 24.99
CA THR A 243 -17.67 -13.70 26.26
C THR A 243 -17.13 -14.43 27.49
N ILE A 244 -16.12 -15.31 27.35
CA ILE A 244 -15.63 -16.13 28.48
C ILE A 244 -14.10 -16.21 28.47
N GLY A 245 -13.46 -15.07 28.76
CA GLY A 245 -12.14 -15.01 29.35
C GLY A 245 -12.28 -14.39 30.75
N GLU A 246 -11.86 -15.13 31.78
CA GLU A 246 -11.95 -14.76 33.20
C GLU A 246 -11.74 -13.24 33.44
N GLY A 247 -12.83 -12.52 33.75
CA GLY A 247 -12.78 -11.13 34.21
C GLY A 247 -12.44 -10.07 33.14
N GLU A 248 -12.42 -10.40 31.85
CA GLU A 248 -12.07 -9.43 30.80
C GLU A 248 -13.29 -8.66 30.28
N GLN A 249 -13.19 -7.33 30.32
CA GLN A 249 -14.10 -6.39 29.71
C GLN A 249 -14.27 -6.71 28.22
N THR A 250 -15.50 -6.98 27.77
CA THR A 250 -15.77 -7.11 26.33
C THR A 250 -15.62 -5.76 25.67
N ALA A 251 -14.57 -5.62 24.87
CA ALA A 251 -14.31 -4.44 24.07
C ALA A 251 -14.95 -4.60 22.68
N LEU A 252 -16.00 -3.83 22.41
CA LEU A 252 -16.66 -3.79 21.11
C LEU A 252 -16.09 -2.64 20.29
N VAL A 253 -15.78 -2.88 19.02
CA VAL A 253 -15.17 -1.89 18.12
C VAL A 253 -16.09 -1.64 16.93
N VAL A 254 -16.33 -0.36 16.63
CA VAL A 254 -17.19 0.12 15.54
C VAL A 254 -16.46 1.20 14.76
N ARG A 255 -16.53 1.13 13.43
CA ARG A 255 -16.11 2.26 12.60
C ARG A 255 -17.17 3.36 12.70
N ALA A 256 -16.77 4.53 13.17
CA ALA A 256 -17.69 5.64 13.37
C ALA A 256 -17.47 6.71 12.29
N PRO A 257 -18.54 7.26 11.69
CA PRO A 257 -18.47 8.49 10.91
C PRO A 257 -17.99 9.66 11.78
N ASP A 258 -17.28 10.60 11.17
CA ASP A 258 -16.70 11.75 11.88
C ASP A 258 -17.76 12.60 12.60
N ASP A 259 -18.97 12.68 12.04
CA ASP A 259 -20.12 13.38 12.64
C ASP A 259 -20.56 12.77 13.99
N VAL A 260 -20.48 11.43 14.11
CA VAL A 260 -20.83 10.71 15.34
C VAL A 260 -19.77 10.95 16.41
N VAL A 261 -18.50 10.99 16.01
CA VAL A 261 -17.38 11.26 16.91
C VAL A 261 -17.43 12.69 17.43
N ALA A 262 -17.68 13.67 16.55
CA ALA A 262 -17.84 15.07 16.91
C ALA A 262 -19.01 15.29 17.89
N ALA A 263 -20.14 14.59 17.69
CA ALA A 263 -21.29 14.65 18.59
C ALA A 263 -21.01 14.06 19.97
N LEU A 264 -20.29 12.93 20.03
CA LEU A 264 -19.87 12.29 21.29
C LEU A 264 -18.86 13.15 22.06
N GLU A 265 -17.89 13.75 21.37
CA GLU A 265 -16.91 14.66 21.98
C GLU A 265 -17.55 15.96 22.46
N GLY A 266 -18.48 16.51 21.68
CA GLY A 266 -19.26 17.70 22.02
C GLY A 266 -20.30 17.48 23.11
N ARG A 267 -20.53 16.23 23.57
CA ARG A 267 -21.64 15.84 24.48
C ARG A 267 -23.04 16.17 23.96
N HIS A 268 -23.19 16.30 22.64
CA HIS A 268 -24.46 16.54 21.96
C HIS A 268 -24.92 15.25 21.28
N THR A 269 -25.34 14.26 22.07
CA THR A 269 -25.79 12.94 21.56
C THR A 269 -27.25 12.92 21.10
N ALA A 270 -27.92 14.08 21.07
CA ALA A 270 -29.36 14.16 20.76
C ALA A 270 -29.72 13.60 19.37
N ASN A 271 -28.75 13.61 18.45
CA ASN A 271 -28.96 13.24 17.06
C ASN A 271 -28.65 11.76 16.77
N PHE A 272 -28.10 11.03 17.76
CA PHE A 272 -27.66 9.66 17.58
C PHE A 272 -28.13 8.77 18.73
N VAL A 273 -28.79 7.66 18.38
CA VAL A 273 -29.26 6.68 19.36
C VAL A 273 -28.28 5.50 19.38
N PHE A 274 -27.85 5.12 20.58
CA PHE A 274 -26.93 4.01 20.81
C PHE A 274 -27.68 2.88 21.48
N GLU A 275 -27.62 1.70 20.88
CA GLU A 275 -28.26 0.50 21.41
C GLU A 275 -27.27 -0.66 21.42
N ALA A 276 -27.40 -1.51 22.45
CA ALA A 276 -26.59 -2.68 22.65
C ALA A 276 -27.46 -3.94 22.68
N LEU A 277 -26.97 -5.02 22.07
CA LEU A 277 -27.66 -6.29 22.00
C LEU A 277 -27.30 -7.16 23.22
N VAL A 278 -28.25 -7.31 24.14
CA VAL A 278 -28.13 -8.12 25.35
C VAL A 278 -29.26 -9.16 25.35
N ASP A 279 -28.90 -10.44 25.49
CA ASP A 279 -29.85 -11.56 25.54
C ASP A 279 -30.96 -11.50 24.46
N ASP A 280 -30.55 -11.19 23.23
CA ASP A 280 -31.40 -11.07 22.02
C ASP A 280 -32.35 -9.87 21.97
N SER A 281 -32.21 -8.92 22.89
CA SER A 281 -32.95 -7.66 22.93
C SER A 281 -32.04 -6.44 22.74
N TRP A 282 -32.50 -5.43 21.99
CA TRP A 282 -31.79 -4.16 21.84
C TRP A 282 -32.16 -3.23 23.00
N CYS A 283 -31.17 -2.94 23.83
CA CYS A 283 -31.30 -2.11 25.02
C CYS A 283 -30.65 -0.74 24.79
N LYS A 284 -31.21 0.31 25.38
CA LYS A 284 -30.61 1.65 25.34
C LYS A 284 -29.27 1.65 26.07
N VAL A 285 -28.34 2.47 25.57
CA VAL A 285 -27.00 2.59 26.14
C VAL A 285 -26.86 3.93 26.86
N GLU A 286 -26.30 3.89 28.08
CA GLU A 286 -25.78 5.08 28.74
C GLU A 286 -24.28 5.18 28.48
N LEU A 287 -23.85 6.30 27.89
CA LEU A 287 -22.47 6.50 27.45
C LEU A 287 -21.69 7.38 28.41
N ALA A 288 -20.62 6.82 28.99
CA ALA A 288 -19.63 7.57 29.73
C ALA A 288 -18.33 7.69 28.93
N LYS A 289 -17.72 8.89 28.90
CA LYS A 289 -16.38 9.04 28.30
C LYS A 289 -15.35 8.34 29.18
N SER A 290 -14.49 7.49 28.60
CA SER A 290 -13.42 6.85 29.37
C SER A 290 -12.40 7.91 29.84
N ASN A 291 -12.10 7.92 31.15
CA ASN A 291 -11.08 8.79 31.75
C ASN A 291 -9.65 8.29 31.52
N ARG A 292 -9.47 7.13 30.88
CA ARG A 292 -8.15 6.67 30.45
C ARG A 292 -7.77 7.48 29.22
N ASN A 293 -6.92 8.49 29.43
CA ASN A 293 -6.22 9.19 28.33
C ASN A 293 -5.69 8.16 27.34
N ALA A 294 -5.62 8.53 26.06
CA ALA A 294 -4.97 7.77 24.99
C ALA A 294 -3.47 7.62 25.28
N THR A 295 -3.13 6.88 26.33
CA THR A 295 -1.78 6.45 26.63
C THR A 295 -1.50 5.33 25.66
N THR A 296 -0.73 5.67 24.64
CA THR A 296 0.15 4.76 23.91
C THR A 296 0.57 3.66 24.87
N ASP A 297 0.07 2.45 24.62
CA ASP A 297 0.43 1.30 25.43
C ASP A 297 1.96 1.25 25.53
N LYS A 298 2.53 1.00 26.71
CA LYS A 298 3.98 1.14 27.01
C LYS A 298 4.88 0.20 26.18
N ARG A 299 4.31 -0.51 25.20
CA ARG A 299 4.96 -1.40 24.25
C ARG A 299 4.80 -0.97 22.78
N GLY A 300 4.21 0.20 22.48
CA GLY A 300 4.10 0.72 21.11
C GLY A 300 3.38 -0.21 20.14
N ARG A 301 2.62 -1.19 20.65
CA ARG A 301 1.86 -2.12 19.82
C ARG A 301 0.47 -1.55 19.63
N VAL A 302 0.21 -1.08 18.40
CA VAL A 302 -1.15 -0.91 17.91
C VAL A 302 -1.84 -2.27 18.07
N TRP A 303 -2.84 -2.31 18.94
CA TRP A 303 -3.65 -3.50 19.12
C TRP A 303 -4.40 -3.73 17.81
N ARG A 304 -4.01 -4.78 17.08
CA ARG A 304 -4.77 -5.26 15.93
C ARG A 304 -5.97 -6.02 16.49
N PRO A 305 -7.21 -5.68 16.12
CA PRO A 305 -8.27 -6.67 16.16
C PRO A 305 -7.75 -7.88 15.37
N GLN A 306 -7.86 -9.08 15.93
CA GLN A 306 -7.61 -10.28 15.16
C GLN A 306 -8.53 -10.20 13.95
N ASP A 307 -7.95 -10.10 12.74
CA ASP A 307 -8.70 -10.04 11.49
C ASP A 307 -9.43 -11.38 11.31
N ASP A 308 -10.60 -11.50 11.94
CA ASP A 308 -11.58 -12.52 11.60
C ASP A 308 -12.19 -12.08 10.26
N HIS A 309 -11.44 -12.33 9.19
CA HIS A 309 -11.93 -12.36 7.82
C HIS A 309 -12.90 -13.55 7.65
N ARG A 310 -14.02 -13.54 8.36
CA ARG A 310 -15.23 -14.21 7.92
C ARG A 310 -16.07 -13.19 7.21
N SER A 311 -16.17 -13.40 5.89
CA SER A 311 -17.10 -12.77 4.97
C SER A 311 -18.32 -12.17 5.68
N GLN A 312 -18.33 -10.84 5.78
CA GLN A 312 -19.56 -10.08 5.98
C GLN A 312 -20.46 -10.41 4.80
N ALA A 313 -21.35 -11.38 4.97
CA ALA A 313 -22.48 -11.53 4.09
C ALA A 313 -23.31 -10.26 4.27
N LEU A 314 -23.30 -9.42 3.24
CA LEU A 314 -24.23 -8.33 3.06
C LEU A 314 -25.64 -8.88 3.29
N ILE A 315 -26.26 -8.52 4.41
CA ILE A 315 -27.69 -8.63 4.59
C ILE A 315 -28.26 -7.44 3.83
N ALA A 316 -28.79 -7.72 2.65
CA ALA A 316 -29.80 -6.90 1.98
C ALA A 316 -31.18 -7.29 2.52
#